data_AF-A0A834TYU9-F1
#
_entry.id   AF-A0A834TYU9-F1
#
_cell.length_a   1.000
_cell.length_b   1.000
_cell.length_c   1.000
_cell.angle_alpha   90.00
_cell.angle_beta   90.00
_cell.angle_gamma   90.00
#
_symmetry.space_group_name_H-M   'P 1'
#
loop_
_entity.id
_entity.type
_entity.pdbx_description
1 polymer ?
#
loop_
_entity_poly.entity_id
_entity_poly.type
_entity_poly.pdbx_seq_one_letter_code
_entity_poly.pdbx_strand_id
1 'polypeptide(L)'
;MKMTEENVIAEAVCIMIVILLRSNPFVDRERFDQKVAFETTSQLLKKDAGLRVKNHALRLLHLLLNCPKLLVTFCCGCKEGECTSAMDDKASASDSSKFNIILQGLADCVASHGSGLQELKLRRNAILVLAFLASSGNPGFEIIVGHRLPRGVNYLMLILQVLVSEIDQETKACEELPEIFQERTFLIREILILLNRLVSSPSYSATVLPVLTNTRDMASLTIDVANRFSRKGETRDWPDGMVKHTRETEIVDLGRVFKKRVFTYLGDDF
;
A
#
# COMPACT_ATOMS: atom_id res chain seq x y z
N MET A 1 29.04 20.43 2.02
CA MET A 1 27.63 20.00 1.85
C MET A 1 26.90 20.34 3.14
N LYS A 2 25.93 21.27 3.13
CA LYS A 2 25.15 21.61 4.34
C LYS A 2 24.15 20.48 4.59
N MET A 3 24.21 19.84 5.76
CA MET A 3 23.15 18.92 6.18
C MET A 3 21.87 19.74 6.44
N THR A 4 20.81 19.41 5.72
CA THR A 4 19.46 19.91 6.02
C THR A 4 18.86 19.09 7.17
N GLU A 5 17.90 19.68 7.88
CA GLU A 5 17.16 18.97 8.94
C GLU A 5 16.54 17.66 8.41
N GLU A 6 15.97 17.67 7.20
CA GLU A 6 15.46 16.47 6.54
C GLU A 6 16.52 15.37 6.37
N ASN A 7 17.76 15.73 6.04
CA ASN A 7 18.84 14.76 5.89
C ASN A 7 19.25 14.14 7.24
N VAL A 8 19.24 14.93 8.31
CA VAL A 8 19.51 14.44 9.67
C VAL A 8 18.41 13.47 10.12
N ILE A 9 17.14 13.82 9.89
CA ILE A 9 16.00 12.96 10.21
C ILE A 9 16.08 11.66 9.40
N ALA A 10 16.32 11.74 8.08
CA ALA A 10 16.45 10.57 7.23
C ALA A 10 17.56 9.62 7.70
N GLU A 11 18.72 10.15 8.09
CA GLU A 11 19.84 9.36 8.60
C GLU A 11 19.51 8.68 9.93
N ALA A 12 18.85 9.40 10.85
CA ALA A 12 18.41 8.82 12.12
C ALA A 12 17.44 7.65 11.89
N VAL A 13 16.48 7.80 10.97
CA VAL A 13 15.55 6.72 10.61
C VAL A 13 16.29 5.54 9.95
N CYS A 14 17.30 5.80 9.13
CA CYS A 14 18.16 4.74 8.57
C CYS A 14 18.88 3.93 9.68
N ILE A 15 19.41 4.60 10.71
CA ILE A 15 20.03 3.92 11.86
C ILE A 15 19.00 3.03 12.57
N MET A 16 17.79 3.53 12.82
CA MET A 16 16.71 2.73 13.40
C MET A 16 16.36 1.51 12.54
N ILE A 17 16.28 1.67 11.22
CA ILE A 17 16.04 0.58 10.27
C ILE A 17 17.15 -0.47 10.35
N VAL A 18 18.42 -0.07 10.40
CA VAL A 18 19.55 -0.99 10.51
C VAL A 18 19.49 -1.79 11.81
N ILE A 19 19.17 -1.15 12.93
CA ILE A 19 18.97 -1.82 14.22
C ILE A 19 17.85 -2.87 14.11
N LEU A 20 16.70 -2.49 13.54
CA LEU A 20 15.58 -3.41 13.37
C LEU A 20 15.90 -4.57 12.43
N LEU A 21 16.61 -4.34 11.33
CA LEU A 21 17.04 -5.39 10.40
C LEU A 21 17.97 -6.43 11.06
N ARG A 22 18.77 -6.01 12.04
CA ARG A 22 19.68 -6.89 12.79
C ARG A 22 19.03 -7.56 14.00
N SER A 23 17.84 -7.11 14.39
CA SER A 23 17.08 -7.65 15.52
C SER A 23 16.14 -8.80 15.10
N ASN A 24 15.97 -9.79 15.98
CA ASN A 24 15.01 -10.86 15.79
C ASN A 24 13.57 -10.31 15.90
N PRO A 25 12.70 -10.50 14.89
CA PRO A 25 11.34 -9.97 14.90
C PRO A 25 10.44 -10.55 15.99
N PHE A 26 10.74 -11.74 16.50
CA PHE A 26 9.90 -12.45 17.48
C PHE A 26 10.35 -12.27 18.93
N VAL A 27 11.58 -11.79 19.17
CA VAL A 27 12.18 -11.75 20.51
C VAL A 27 12.75 -10.38 20.87
N ASP A 28 13.45 -9.74 19.93
CA ASP A 28 14.17 -8.50 20.23
C ASP A 28 13.27 -7.29 19.99
N ARG A 29 12.48 -7.30 18.92
CA ARG A 29 11.69 -6.13 18.50
C ARG A 29 10.59 -5.75 19.48
N GLU A 30 10.09 -6.71 20.25
CA GLU A 30 9.10 -6.45 21.30
C GLU A 30 9.65 -5.65 22.48
N ARG A 31 10.97 -5.61 22.64
CA ARG A 31 11.65 -4.88 23.72
C ARG A 31 11.81 -3.39 23.42
N PHE A 32 11.66 -2.99 22.16
CA PHE A 32 11.60 -1.57 21.83
C PHE A 32 10.32 -0.96 22.41
N ASP A 33 10.42 0.29 22.86
CA ASP A 33 9.25 1.03 23.29
C ASP A 33 8.28 1.20 22.11
N GLN A 34 7.20 0.39 22.14
CA GLN A 34 6.22 0.32 21.08
C GLN A 34 5.50 1.66 20.91
N LYS A 35 5.26 2.37 22.02
CA LYS A 35 4.58 3.66 22.01
C LYS A 35 5.42 4.69 21.29
N VAL A 36 6.71 4.77 21.63
CA VAL A 36 7.66 5.67 20.97
C VAL A 36 7.87 5.29 19.51
N ALA A 37 7.92 4.00 19.18
CA ALA A 37 8.10 3.54 17.81
C ALA A 37 6.92 3.95 16.90
N PHE A 38 5.68 3.73 17.34
CA PHE A 38 4.49 4.14 16.56
C PHE A 38 4.29 5.66 16.56
N GLU A 39 4.56 6.35 17.66
CA GLU A 39 4.50 7.83 17.71
C GLU A 39 5.48 8.44 16.70
N THR A 40 6.75 8.01 16.75
CA THR A 40 7.78 8.42 15.78
C THR A 40 7.33 8.12 14.34
N THR A 41 6.82 6.92 14.07
CA THR A 41 6.35 6.54 12.73
C THR A 41 5.20 7.43 12.25
N SER A 42 4.26 7.76 13.14
CA SER A 42 3.13 8.65 12.82
C SER A 42 3.61 10.05 12.43
N GLN A 43 4.63 10.58 13.12
CA GLN A 43 5.20 11.90 12.84
C GLN A 43 5.94 11.91 11.50
N LEU A 44 6.70 10.86 11.19
CA LEU A 44 7.47 10.75 9.96
C LEU A 44 6.61 10.54 8.70
N LEU A 45 5.36 10.07 8.86
CA LEU A 45 4.41 9.86 7.77
C LEU A 45 3.46 11.04 7.54
N LYS A 46 3.52 12.09 8.36
CA LYS A 46 2.68 13.29 8.17
C LYS A 46 2.91 13.93 6.81
N LYS A 47 1.89 14.60 6.31
CA LYS A 47 1.84 15.17 4.96
C LYS A 47 3.00 16.12 4.65
N ASP A 48 3.48 16.86 5.63
CA ASP A 48 4.58 17.84 5.57
C ASP A 48 5.99 17.21 5.55
N ALA A 49 6.12 15.92 5.89
CA ALA A 49 7.41 15.25 5.81
C ALA A 49 7.87 15.07 4.34
N GLY A 50 9.18 15.23 4.13
CA GLY A 50 9.81 15.06 2.82
C GLY A 50 9.73 13.62 2.30
N LEU A 51 9.78 13.46 0.97
CA LEU A 51 9.62 12.16 0.30
C LEU A 51 10.66 11.12 0.76
N ARG A 52 11.89 11.56 1.03
CA ARG A 52 12.95 10.67 1.50
C ARG A 52 12.66 10.15 2.90
N VAL A 53 12.20 11.03 3.80
CA VAL A 53 11.80 10.66 5.17
C VAL A 53 10.62 9.68 5.13
N LYS A 54 9.58 9.97 4.34
CA LYS A 54 8.43 9.07 4.19
C LYS A 54 8.80 7.70 3.66
N ASN A 55 9.69 7.62 2.67
CA ASN A 55 10.19 6.33 2.16
C ASN A 55 10.87 5.50 3.25
N HIS A 56 11.72 6.12 4.06
CA HIS A 56 12.33 5.44 5.20
C HIS A 56 11.29 5.09 6.28
N ALA A 57 10.32 5.95 6.53
CA ALA A 57 9.23 5.71 7.48
C ALA A 57 8.35 4.51 7.09
N LEU A 58 8.03 4.32 5.80
CA LEU A 58 7.29 3.14 5.32
C LEU A 58 8.09 1.85 5.54
N ARG A 59 9.41 1.89 5.31
CA ARG A 59 10.29 0.74 5.60
C ARG A 59 10.39 0.46 7.10
N LEU A 60 10.48 1.49 7.92
CA LEU A 60 10.43 1.39 9.38
C LEU A 60 9.12 0.73 9.82
N LEU A 61 7.97 1.23 9.33
CA LEU A 61 6.65 0.68 9.60
C LEU A 61 6.58 -0.80 9.20
N HIS A 62 7.01 -1.16 7.99
CA HIS A 62 7.05 -2.55 7.56
C HIS A 62 7.86 -3.43 8.52
N LEU A 63 9.05 -2.99 8.95
CA LEU A 63 9.89 -3.76 9.87
C LEU A 63 9.30 -3.90 11.27
N LEU A 64 8.62 -2.86 11.76
CA LEU A 64 7.87 -2.92 13.01
C LEU A 64 6.72 -3.93 12.90
N LEU A 65 5.92 -3.85 11.84
CA LEU A 65 4.79 -4.76 11.60
C LEU A 65 5.21 -6.21 11.29
N ASN A 66 6.47 -6.45 10.92
CA ASN A 66 7.02 -7.81 10.83
C ASN A 66 7.22 -8.47 12.22
N CYS A 67 7.07 -7.74 13.32
CA CYS A 67 6.94 -8.34 14.65
C CYS A 67 5.46 -8.67 14.92
N PRO A 68 5.08 -9.94 15.15
CA PRO A 68 3.68 -10.31 15.35
C PRO A 68 3.00 -9.57 16.52
N LYS A 69 3.72 -9.31 17.61
CA LYS A 69 3.16 -8.56 18.76
C LYS A 69 2.87 -7.11 18.37
N LEU A 70 3.80 -6.44 17.70
CA LEU A 70 3.59 -5.06 17.23
C LEU A 70 2.48 -4.96 16.18
N LEU A 71 2.37 -5.96 15.31
CA LEU A 71 1.30 -6.06 14.34
C LEU A 71 -0.07 -6.19 15.00
N VAL A 72 -0.19 -7.04 16.03
CA VAL A 72 -1.42 -7.15 16.83
C VAL A 72 -1.73 -5.82 17.51
N THR A 73 -0.75 -5.19 18.16
CA THR A 73 -0.93 -3.85 18.77
C THR A 73 -1.43 -2.83 17.76
N PHE A 74 -0.82 -2.79 16.57
CA PHE A 74 -1.22 -1.88 15.49
C PHE A 74 -2.65 -2.17 15.04
N CYS A 75 -2.98 -3.41 14.70
CA CYS A 75 -4.31 -3.77 14.22
C CYS A 75 -5.41 -3.52 15.27
N CYS A 76 -5.15 -3.84 16.55
CA CYS A 76 -6.06 -3.55 17.65
C CYS A 76 -6.26 -2.04 17.83
N GLY A 77 -5.20 -1.25 17.72
CA GLY A 77 -5.26 0.20 17.81
C GLY A 77 -5.98 0.90 16.65
N CYS A 78 -6.07 0.23 15.49
CA CYS A 78 -6.83 0.71 14.32
C CYS A 78 -8.33 0.42 14.40
N LYS A 79 -8.80 -0.38 15.36
CA LYS A 79 -10.24 -0.67 15.51
C LYS A 79 -10.96 0.53 16.14
N GLU A 80 -11.78 1.22 15.36
CA GLU A 80 -12.70 2.22 15.90
C GLU A 80 -13.87 1.51 16.61
N GLY A 81 -13.91 1.56 17.94
CA GLY A 81 -15.14 1.31 18.72
C GLY A 81 -15.34 -0.05 19.40
N GLU A 82 -14.42 -1.01 19.38
CA GLU A 82 -14.65 -2.36 19.96
C GLU A 82 -13.72 -2.81 21.09
N CYS A 83 -12.71 -2.03 21.46
CA CYS A 83 -11.91 -2.34 22.67
C CYS A 83 -12.49 -1.66 23.91
N THR A 84 -13.76 -1.92 24.23
CA THR A 84 -14.35 -1.57 25.54
C THR A 84 -14.23 -2.75 26.50
N SER A 85 -13.00 -3.15 26.83
CA SER A 85 -12.77 -3.72 28.16
C SER A 85 -12.64 -2.54 29.12
N ALA A 86 -13.67 -2.35 29.94
CA ALA A 86 -13.73 -1.30 30.95
C ALA A 86 -12.50 -1.34 31.87
N MET A 87 -11.59 -0.40 31.66
CA MET A 87 -10.61 0.22 32.59
C MET A 87 -9.40 0.74 31.80
N ASP A 88 -9.49 1.96 31.24
CA ASP A 88 -8.48 3.07 31.33
C ASP A 88 -8.80 4.18 30.30
N ASP A 89 -9.72 5.10 30.64
CA ASP A 89 -10.35 6.06 29.70
C ASP A 89 -9.55 7.34 29.37
N LYS A 90 -8.22 7.32 29.45
CA LYS A 90 -7.38 8.43 28.94
C LYS A 90 -6.23 8.03 28.03
N ALA A 91 -5.72 6.80 28.14
CA ALA A 91 -4.67 6.30 27.24
C ALA A 91 -5.23 5.83 25.88
N SER A 92 -6.47 5.32 25.86
CA SER A 92 -7.12 4.75 24.67
C SER A 92 -7.43 5.77 23.57
N ALA A 93 -7.80 7.01 23.94
CA ALA A 93 -8.15 8.05 22.97
C ALA A 93 -6.92 8.60 22.21
N SER A 94 -5.79 8.85 22.91
CA SER A 94 -4.56 9.33 22.23
C SER A 94 -3.89 8.23 21.41
N ASP A 95 -4.03 6.97 21.81
CA ASP A 95 -3.42 5.85 21.13
C ASP A 95 -4.17 5.45 19.86
N SER A 96 -5.51 5.58 19.78
CA SER A 96 -6.21 5.41 18.49
C SER A 96 -5.86 6.51 17.48
N SER A 97 -5.59 7.73 17.97
CA SER A 97 -5.24 8.88 17.14
C SER A 97 -3.97 8.66 16.32
N LYS A 98 -2.87 8.14 16.93
CA LYS A 98 -1.61 7.91 16.20
C LYS A 98 -1.72 6.81 15.14
N PHE A 99 -2.51 5.76 15.37
CA PHE A 99 -2.72 4.71 14.36
C PHE A 99 -3.51 5.24 13.18
N ASN A 100 -4.55 6.03 13.44
CA ASN A 100 -5.28 6.76 12.40
C ASN A 100 -4.37 7.74 11.62
N ILE A 101 -3.43 8.42 12.29
CA ILE A 101 -2.41 9.24 11.61
C ILE A 101 -1.50 8.39 10.72
N ILE A 102 -1.07 7.21 11.17
CA ILE A 102 -0.26 6.29 10.35
C ILE A 102 -1.06 5.83 9.12
N LEU A 103 -2.32 5.43 9.30
CA LEU A 103 -3.19 5.03 8.18
C LEU A 103 -3.40 6.20 7.21
N GLN A 104 -3.65 7.41 7.73
CA GLN A 104 -3.75 8.58 6.87
C GLN A 104 -2.45 8.86 6.10
N GLY A 105 -1.30 8.77 6.77
CA GLY A 105 0.00 8.98 6.15
C GLY A 105 0.31 7.91 5.09
N LEU A 106 -0.11 6.67 5.32
CA LEU A 106 0.00 5.58 4.34
C LEU A 106 -0.87 5.87 3.10
N ALA A 107 -2.11 6.31 3.31
CA ALA A 107 -2.99 6.74 2.22
C ALA A 107 -2.42 7.95 1.46
N ASP A 108 -1.88 8.95 2.14
CA ASP A 108 -1.22 10.10 1.52
C ASP A 108 0.00 9.68 0.69
N CYS A 109 0.74 8.66 1.13
CA CYS A 109 1.85 8.08 0.36
C CYS A 109 1.37 7.35 -0.90
N VAL A 110 0.27 6.58 -0.83
CA VAL A 110 -0.35 5.96 -2.01
C VAL A 110 -0.89 7.03 -2.97
N ALA A 111 -1.53 8.06 -2.43
CA ALA A 111 -2.12 9.17 -3.16
C ALA A 111 -1.09 10.20 -3.65
N SER A 112 0.21 10.02 -3.40
CA SER A 112 1.21 11.06 -3.70
C SER A 112 1.21 11.40 -5.20
N HIS A 113 1.10 12.69 -5.52
CA HIS A 113 1.04 13.16 -6.90
C HIS A 113 2.46 13.30 -7.47
N GLY A 114 2.62 13.04 -8.77
CA GLY A 114 3.89 13.17 -9.48
C GLY A 114 4.33 11.87 -10.15
N SER A 115 5.04 12.01 -11.26
CA SER A 115 5.60 10.90 -12.06
C SER A 115 7.10 10.70 -11.84
N GLY A 116 7.70 11.41 -10.87
CA GLY A 116 9.12 11.27 -10.55
C GLY A 116 9.45 9.91 -9.93
N LEU A 117 10.72 9.52 -10.03
CA LEU A 117 11.21 8.23 -9.54
C LEU A 117 10.99 8.05 -8.02
N GLN A 118 11.13 9.12 -7.24
CA GLN A 118 10.98 9.05 -5.77
C GLN A 118 9.52 8.89 -5.36
N GLU A 119 8.60 9.54 -6.07
CA GLU A 119 7.15 9.43 -5.88
C GLU A 119 6.65 8.04 -6.27
N LEU A 120 7.16 7.45 -7.36
CA LEU A 120 6.84 6.07 -7.74
C LEU A 120 7.34 5.08 -6.69
N LYS A 121 8.58 5.23 -6.21
CA LYS A 121 9.14 4.42 -5.12
C LYS A 121 8.31 4.55 -3.84
N LEU A 122 7.89 5.76 -3.50
CA LEU A 122 7.06 6.00 -2.32
C LEU A 122 5.73 5.25 -2.42
N ARG A 123 5.03 5.40 -3.56
CA ARG A 123 3.77 4.70 -3.81
C ARG A 123 3.94 3.20 -3.76
N ARG A 124 4.97 2.66 -4.42
CA ARG A 124 5.23 1.21 -4.40
C ARG A 124 5.52 0.70 -3.00
N ASN A 125 6.34 1.40 -2.22
CA ASN A 125 6.62 1.02 -0.83
C ASN A 125 5.34 1.04 0.03
N ALA A 126 4.44 2.00 -0.21
CA ALA A 126 3.16 2.06 0.48
C ALA A 126 2.25 0.88 0.09
N ILE A 127 2.20 0.53 -1.20
CA ILE A 127 1.48 -0.67 -1.69
C ILE A 127 2.06 -1.95 -1.07
N LEU A 128 3.38 -2.07 -0.92
CA LEU A 128 4.00 -3.22 -0.28
C LEU A 128 3.63 -3.33 1.21
N VAL A 129 3.55 -2.22 1.94
CA VAL A 129 3.06 -2.19 3.32
C VAL A 129 1.59 -2.63 3.39
N LEU A 130 0.74 -2.12 2.49
CA LEU A 130 -0.66 -2.54 2.40
C LEU A 130 -0.79 -4.02 2.04
N ALA A 131 0.04 -4.53 1.12
CA ALA A 131 0.05 -5.93 0.77
C ALA A 131 0.47 -6.80 1.97
N PHE A 132 1.45 -6.36 2.75
CA PHE A 132 1.83 -7.02 3.99
C PHE A 132 0.66 -7.06 4.99
N LEU A 133 -0.05 -5.94 5.19
CA LEU A 133 -1.24 -5.87 6.05
C LEU A 133 -2.36 -6.80 5.56
N ALA A 134 -2.62 -6.86 4.25
CA ALA A 134 -3.59 -7.81 3.68
C ALA A 134 -3.21 -9.27 3.99
N SER A 135 -1.92 -9.50 4.25
CA SER A 135 -1.34 -10.81 4.44
C SER A 135 -1.28 -11.28 5.88
N SER A 136 -1.52 -10.39 6.84
CA SER A 136 -1.33 -10.67 8.26
C SER A 136 -2.53 -11.32 8.95
N GLY A 137 -3.58 -11.64 8.19
CA GLY A 137 -4.83 -12.23 8.69
C GLY A 137 -5.98 -11.22 8.74
N ASN A 138 -7.10 -11.63 9.33
CA ASN A 138 -8.35 -10.86 9.32
C ASN A 138 -8.20 -9.40 9.80
N PRO A 139 -7.50 -9.09 10.91
CA PRO A 139 -7.41 -7.71 11.38
C PRO A 139 -6.68 -6.78 10.40
N GLY A 140 -5.63 -7.26 9.73
CA GLY A 140 -4.92 -6.47 8.71
C GLY A 140 -5.72 -6.31 7.41
N PHE A 141 -6.46 -7.35 7.03
CA PHE A 141 -7.40 -7.31 5.92
C PHE A 141 -8.54 -6.30 6.16
N GLU A 142 -9.13 -6.29 7.35
CA GLU A 142 -10.21 -5.38 7.74
C GLU A 142 -9.80 -3.91 7.62
N ILE A 143 -8.54 -3.57 7.92
CA ILE A 143 -8.01 -2.20 7.72
C ILE A 143 -8.12 -1.78 6.25
N ILE A 144 -7.78 -2.68 5.31
CA ILE A 144 -7.75 -2.33 3.87
C ILE A 144 -9.17 -2.10 3.33
N VAL A 145 -10.13 -2.91 3.77
CA VAL A 145 -11.50 -2.89 3.22
C VAL A 145 -12.41 -1.95 4.00
N GLY A 146 -12.23 -1.87 5.32
CA GLY A 146 -13.15 -1.20 6.25
C GLY A 146 -12.69 0.19 6.72
N HIS A 147 -11.40 0.50 6.73
CA HIS A 147 -10.94 1.81 7.19
C HIS A 147 -11.40 2.92 6.23
N ARG A 148 -12.06 3.94 6.77
CA ARG A 148 -12.56 5.08 6.00
C ARG A 148 -11.57 6.22 6.06
N LEU A 149 -10.97 6.53 4.93
CA LEU A 149 -10.13 7.71 4.77
C LEU A 149 -11.02 8.96 4.68
N PRO A 150 -10.45 10.16 4.91
CA PRO A 150 -11.12 11.42 4.64
C PRO A 150 -11.75 11.42 3.25
N ARG A 151 -12.96 11.97 3.14
CA ARG A 151 -13.84 11.92 1.95
C ARG A 151 -14.54 10.58 1.70
N GLY A 152 -14.45 9.63 2.63
CA GLY A 152 -15.22 8.38 2.61
C GLY A 152 -14.71 7.33 1.62
N VAL A 153 -13.51 7.51 1.07
CA VAL A 153 -12.83 6.51 0.23
C VAL A 153 -12.12 5.49 1.10
N ASN A 154 -12.12 4.22 0.70
CA ASN A 154 -11.30 3.18 1.33
C ASN A 154 -10.01 2.96 0.52
N TYR A 155 -9.10 2.13 1.03
CA TYR A 155 -7.84 1.84 0.34
C TYR A 155 -8.05 1.18 -1.02
N LEU A 156 -9.06 0.33 -1.19
CA LEU A 156 -9.34 -0.29 -2.49
C LEU A 156 -9.64 0.75 -3.57
N MET A 157 -10.46 1.75 -3.25
CA MET A 157 -10.74 2.87 -4.16
C MET A 157 -9.46 3.59 -4.55
N LEU A 158 -8.64 3.92 -3.55
CA LEU A 158 -7.42 4.67 -3.74
C LEU A 158 -6.41 3.89 -4.59
N ILE A 159 -6.27 2.59 -4.35
CA ILE A 159 -5.41 1.70 -5.11
C ILE A 159 -5.86 1.63 -6.58
N LEU A 160 -7.17 1.49 -6.84
CA LEU A 160 -7.71 1.47 -8.20
C LEU A 160 -7.46 2.81 -8.92
N GLN A 161 -7.66 3.94 -8.25
CA GLN A 161 -7.41 5.26 -8.80
C GLN A 161 -5.93 5.46 -9.19
N VAL A 162 -5.01 5.03 -8.33
CA VAL A 162 -3.57 5.05 -8.63
C VAL A 162 -3.26 4.16 -9.82
N LEU A 163 -3.82 2.95 -9.86
CA LEU A 163 -3.59 2.02 -10.96
C LEU A 163 -4.05 2.60 -12.30
N VAL A 164 -5.26 3.15 -12.38
CA VAL A 164 -5.76 3.80 -13.60
C VAL A 164 -4.87 4.98 -14.01
N SER A 165 -4.50 5.82 -13.05
CA SER A 165 -3.59 6.95 -13.29
C SER A 165 -2.25 6.50 -13.87
N GLU A 166 -1.63 5.44 -13.34
CA GLU A 166 -0.34 4.96 -13.84
C GLU A 166 -0.45 4.31 -15.22
N ILE A 167 -1.54 3.60 -15.52
CA ILE A 167 -1.78 3.10 -16.89
C ILE A 167 -1.90 4.26 -17.88
N ASP A 168 -2.62 5.34 -17.50
CA ASP A 168 -2.76 6.53 -18.34
C ASP A 168 -1.42 7.22 -18.60
N GLN A 169 -0.57 7.32 -17.57
CA GLN A 169 0.77 7.91 -17.70
C GLN A 169 1.67 7.04 -18.59
N GLU A 170 1.67 5.72 -18.40
CA GLU A 170 2.44 4.79 -19.23
C GLU A 170 2.02 4.86 -20.72
N THR A 171 0.73 5.07 -20.98
CA THR A 171 0.21 5.19 -22.35
C THR A 171 0.72 6.47 -23.03
N LYS A 172 0.87 7.56 -22.27
CA LYS A 172 1.28 8.90 -22.75
C LYS A 172 2.80 9.12 -22.78
N ALA A 173 3.57 8.30 -22.07
CA ALA A 173 5.01 8.45 -21.90
C ALA A 173 5.78 8.05 -23.17
N CYS A 174 5.96 8.98 -24.10
CA CYS A 174 6.73 8.74 -25.32
C CYS A 174 8.26 8.87 -25.14
N GLU A 175 8.72 9.48 -24.03
CA GLU A 175 10.13 9.81 -23.78
C GLU A 175 10.50 9.74 -22.28
N GLU A 176 10.02 8.71 -21.57
CA GLU A 176 10.31 8.57 -20.15
C GLU A 176 11.67 7.91 -19.88
N LEU A 177 12.36 8.37 -18.83
CA LEU A 177 13.61 7.76 -18.37
C LEU A 177 13.40 6.26 -18.03
N PRO A 178 14.32 5.36 -18.42
CA PRO A 178 14.16 3.92 -18.21
C PRO A 178 13.88 3.53 -16.75
N GLU A 179 14.48 4.23 -15.78
CA GLU A 179 14.29 3.98 -14.35
C GLU A 179 12.87 4.32 -13.88
N ILE A 180 12.27 5.38 -14.44
CA ILE A 180 10.90 5.79 -14.11
C ILE A 180 9.92 4.78 -14.69
N PHE A 181 10.12 4.38 -15.95
CA PHE A 181 9.30 3.37 -16.60
C PHE A 181 9.36 2.02 -15.87
N GLN A 182 10.58 1.62 -15.48
CA GLN A 182 10.81 0.41 -14.69
C GLN A 182 10.07 0.47 -13.35
N GLU A 183 10.20 1.56 -12.60
CA GLU A 183 9.55 1.68 -11.30
C GLU A 183 8.01 1.73 -11.44
N ARG A 184 7.48 2.37 -12.47
CA ARG A 184 6.05 2.33 -12.78
C ARG A 184 5.57 0.92 -13.09
N THR A 185 6.32 0.18 -13.89
CA THR A 185 6.02 -1.22 -14.20
C THR A 185 5.94 -2.05 -12.91
N PHE A 186 6.90 -1.87 -11.99
CA PHE A 186 6.86 -2.56 -10.71
C PHE A 186 5.70 -2.11 -9.82
N LEU A 187 5.38 -0.82 -9.77
CA LEU A 187 4.21 -0.32 -9.03
C LEU A 187 2.91 -0.97 -9.53
N ILE A 188 2.69 -0.97 -10.85
CA ILE A 188 1.51 -1.61 -11.47
C ILE A 188 1.44 -3.10 -11.10
N ARG A 189 2.57 -3.80 -11.21
CA ARG A 189 2.68 -5.22 -10.85
C ARG A 189 2.30 -5.48 -9.39
N GLU A 190 2.87 -4.73 -8.44
CA GLU A 190 2.59 -4.93 -7.01
C GLU A 190 1.12 -4.64 -6.66
N ILE A 191 0.52 -3.63 -7.29
CA ILE A 191 -0.91 -3.35 -7.13
C ILE A 191 -1.75 -4.54 -7.62
N LEU A 192 -1.45 -5.07 -8.82
CA LEU A 192 -2.20 -6.19 -9.37
C LEU A 192 -2.01 -7.47 -8.56
N ILE A 193 -0.84 -7.71 -7.98
CA ILE A 193 -0.61 -8.83 -7.05
C ILE A 193 -1.51 -8.67 -5.82
N LEU A 194 -1.54 -7.48 -5.22
CA LEU A 194 -2.40 -7.19 -4.06
C LEU A 194 -3.87 -7.42 -4.39
N LEU A 195 -4.37 -6.83 -5.48
CA LEU A 195 -5.77 -6.98 -5.90
C LEU A 195 -6.13 -8.44 -6.16
N ASN A 196 -5.29 -9.17 -6.90
CA ASN A 196 -5.53 -10.60 -7.18
C ASN A 196 -5.56 -11.45 -5.92
N ARG A 197 -4.65 -11.19 -4.98
CA ARG A 197 -4.64 -11.87 -3.69
C ARG A 197 -5.94 -11.65 -2.93
N LEU A 198 -6.46 -10.43 -2.94
CA LEU A 198 -7.71 -10.07 -2.25
C LEU A 198 -8.93 -10.72 -2.89
N VAL A 199 -9.06 -10.67 -4.23
CA VAL A 199 -10.23 -11.23 -4.93
C VAL A 199 -10.17 -12.74 -5.13
N SER A 200 -8.99 -13.37 -5.04
CA SER A 200 -8.82 -14.81 -5.20
C SER A 200 -8.76 -15.59 -3.89
N SER A 201 -8.57 -14.92 -2.75
CA SER A 201 -8.57 -15.55 -1.43
C SER A 201 -9.98 -16.03 -1.06
N PRO A 202 -10.20 -17.31 -0.72
CA PRO A 202 -11.49 -17.80 -0.26
C PRO A 202 -12.00 -17.08 0.99
N SER A 203 -11.09 -16.62 1.85
CA SER A 203 -11.44 -15.94 3.10
C SER A 203 -11.84 -14.47 2.90
N TYR A 204 -11.43 -13.85 1.78
CA TYR A 204 -11.56 -12.39 1.58
C TYR A 204 -12.46 -12.02 0.40
N SER A 205 -12.53 -12.86 -0.63
CA SER A 205 -13.21 -12.56 -1.89
C SER A 205 -14.69 -12.23 -1.70
N ALA A 206 -15.38 -12.94 -0.80
CA ALA A 206 -16.77 -12.71 -0.45
C ALA A 206 -17.05 -11.31 0.11
N THR A 207 -16.04 -10.64 0.67
CA THR A 207 -16.14 -9.26 1.17
C THR A 207 -15.59 -8.26 0.14
N VAL A 208 -14.47 -8.60 -0.51
CA VAL A 208 -13.77 -7.69 -1.45
C VAL A 208 -14.58 -7.46 -2.72
N LEU A 209 -15.12 -8.51 -3.34
CA LEU A 209 -15.83 -8.41 -4.62
C LEU A 209 -17.09 -7.54 -4.51
N PRO A 210 -17.94 -7.67 -3.47
CA PRO A 210 -19.01 -6.71 -3.23
C PRO A 210 -18.50 -5.29 -3.05
N VAL A 211 -17.44 -5.08 -2.26
CA VAL A 211 -16.89 -3.73 -2.04
C VAL A 211 -16.48 -3.09 -3.37
N LEU A 212 -15.71 -3.81 -4.20
CA LEU A 212 -15.26 -3.36 -5.52
C LEU A 212 -16.40 -3.02 -6.50
N THR A 213 -17.63 -3.46 -6.21
CA THR A 213 -18.80 -3.30 -7.07
C THR A 213 -19.96 -2.55 -6.40
N ASN A 214 -19.76 -2.06 -5.17
CA ASN A 214 -20.84 -1.51 -4.34
C ASN A 214 -21.32 -0.13 -4.79
N THR A 215 -20.44 0.65 -5.42
CA THR A 215 -20.78 1.98 -5.93
C THR A 215 -20.47 2.07 -7.41
N ARG A 216 -21.18 2.96 -8.12
CA ARG A 216 -20.95 3.19 -9.56
C ARG A 216 -19.50 3.53 -9.86
N ASP A 217 -18.90 4.42 -9.07
CA ASP A 217 -17.52 4.87 -9.30
C ASP A 217 -16.52 3.73 -9.08
N MET A 218 -16.69 2.94 -8.02
CA MET A 218 -15.80 1.81 -7.73
C MET A 218 -15.98 0.68 -8.75
N ALA A 219 -17.21 0.37 -9.13
CA ALA A 219 -17.49 -0.61 -10.18
C ALA A 219 -16.90 -0.16 -11.53
N SER A 220 -17.05 1.11 -11.89
CA SER A 220 -16.48 1.66 -13.13
C SER A 220 -14.95 1.55 -13.15
N LEU A 221 -14.26 1.91 -12.06
CA LEU A 221 -12.81 1.77 -11.96
C LEU A 221 -12.37 0.30 -12.00
N THR A 222 -13.09 -0.58 -11.32
CA THR A 222 -12.79 -2.02 -11.29
C THR A 222 -12.92 -2.64 -12.69
N ILE A 223 -14.00 -2.33 -13.41
CA ILE A 223 -14.24 -2.80 -14.78
C ILE A 223 -13.21 -2.22 -15.75
N ASP A 224 -12.87 -0.93 -15.62
CA ASP A 224 -11.86 -0.27 -16.45
C ASP A 224 -10.48 -0.96 -16.29
N VAL A 225 -10.02 -1.14 -15.05
CA VAL A 225 -8.77 -1.87 -14.74
C VAL A 225 -8.80 -3.29 -15.32
N ALA A 226 -9.89 -4.03 -15.08
CA ALA A 226 -10.03 -5.40 -15.57
C ALA A 226 -9.92 -5.49 -17.10
N ASN A 227 -10.48 -4.51 -17.83
CA ASN A 227 -10.43 -4.51 -19.28
C ASN A 227 -9.08 -4.07 -19.86
N ARG A 228 -8.38 -3.11 -19.22
CA ARG A 228 -7.13 -2.53 -19.74
C ARG A 228 -5.96 -3.52 -19.78
N PHE A 229 -5.85 -4.43 -18.82
CA PHE A 229 -4.75 -5.41 -18.79
C PHE A 229 -5.04 -6.71 -19.54
N SER A 230 -6.25 -6.88 -20.08
CA SER A 230 -6.66 -8.07 -20.83
C SER A 230 -6.18 -8.09 -22.28
N ARG A 231 -5.75 -6.95 -22.83
CA ARG A 231 -5.24 -6.85 -24.20
C ARG A 231 -3.72 -6.89 -24.19
N LYS A 232 -3.14 -7.83 -24.93
CA LYS A 232 -1.71 -7.79 -25.24
C LYS A 232 -1.48 -6.50 -26.02
N GLY A 233 -0.77 -5.54 -25.42
CA GLY A 233 -0.50 -4.25 -26.06
C GLY A 233 0.30 -4.43 -27.35
N GLU A 234 0.20 -3.45 -28.25
CA GLU A 234 1.14 -3.34 -29.36
C GLU A 234 2.57 -3.28 -28.79
N THR A 235 3.45 -4.11 -29.34
CA THR A 235 4.86 -4.16 -28.97
C THR A 235 5.47 -2.77 -29.22
N ARG A 236 5.60 -1.96 -28.16
CA ARG A 236 6.48 -0.79 -28.19
C ARG A 236 7.91 -1.26 -27.97
N ASP A 237 8.88 -0.49 -28.45
CA ASP A 237 10.30 -0.69 -28.16
C ASP A 237 10.58 -0.36 -26.69
N TRP A 238 10.17 -1.27 -25.81
CA TRP A 238 10.42 -1.17 -24.38
C TRP A 238 11.90 -1.38 -24.08
N PRO A 239 12.44 -0.76 -23.01
CA PRO A 239 13.78 -1.08 -22.52
C PRO A 239 13.94 -2.60 -22.33
N ASP A 240 14.95 -3.19 -22.96
CA ASP A 240 15.14 -4.64 -23.01
C ASP A 240 15.41 -5.26 -21.62
N GLY A 241 15.10 -6.55 -21.46
CA GLY A 241 15.37 -7.34 -20.26
C GLY A 241 14.16 -7.63 -19.35
N MET A 242 14.38 -7.62 -18.03
CA MET A 242 13.40 -8.06 -17.01
C MET A 242 12.11 -7.23 -17.00
N VAL A 243 12.20 -5.93 -17.29
CA VAL A 243 11.04 -5.01 -17.29
C VAL A 243 10.06 -5.37 -18.40
N LYS A 244 10.58 -5.63 -19.61
CA LYS A 244 9.78 -6.10 -20.74
C LYS A 244 9.08 -7.42 -20.42
N HIS A 245 9.79 -8.38 -19.83
CA HIS A 245 9.17 -9.64 -19.38
C HIS A 245 8.02 -9.37 -18.42
N THR A 246 8.27 -8.67 -17.30
CA THR A 246 7.24 -8.36 -16.31
C THR A 246 6.02 -7.66 -16.93
N ARG A 247 6.21 -6.75 -17.90
CA ARG A 247 5.10 -6.03 -18.53
C ARG A 247 4.31 -6.88 -19.51
N GLU A 248 4.96 -7.71 -20.31
CA GLU A 248 4.34 -8.51 -21.38
C GLU A 248 3.76 -9.84 -20.88
N THR A 249 4.27 -10.38 -19.78
CA THR A 249 3.82 -11.66 -19.20
C THR A 249 3.12 -11.44 -17.86
N GLU A 250 3.87 -11.09 -16.81
CA GLU A 250 3.36 -11.09 -15.43
C GLU A 250 2.16 -10.16 -15.26
N ILE A 251 2.24 -8.92 -15.72
CA ILE A 251 1.14 -7.95 -15.62
C ILE A 251 -0.08 -8.39 -16.44
N VAL A 252 0.14 -8.97 -17.63
CA VAL A 252 -0.96 -9.45 -18.47
C VAL A 252 -1.67 -10.63 -17.80
N ASP A 253 -0.93 -11.58 -17.24
CA ASP A 253 -1.51 -12.74 -16.56
C ASP A 253 -2.22 -12.33 -15.26
N LEU A 254 -1.62 -11.44 -14.47
CA LEU A 254 -2.29 -10.85 -13.30
C LEU A 254 -3.57 -10.12 -13.71
N GLY A 255 -3.54 -9.35 -14.79
CA GLY A 255 -4.71 -8.66 -15.34
C GLY A 255 -5.83 -9.62 -15.75
N ARG A 256 -5.48 -10.72 -16.43
CA ARG A 256 -6.45 -11.77 -16.82
C ARG A 256 -7.09 -12.45 -15.62
N VAL A 257 -6.30 -12.79 -14.59
CA VAL A 257 -6.83 -13.40 -13.36
C VAL A 257 -7.80 -12.45 -12.67
N PHE A 258 -7.41 -11.18 -12.54
CA PHE A 258 -8.25 -10.16 -11.90
C PHE A 258 -9.56 -9.99 -12.67
N LYS A 259 -9.48 -9.82 -14.00
CA LYS A 259 -10.64 -9.74 -14.88
C LYS A 259 -11.56 -10.95 -14.74
N LYS A 260 -11.02 -12.16 -14.82
CA LYS A 260 -11.82 -13.38 -14.68
C LYS A 260 -12.59 -13.39 -13.36
N ARG A 261 -11.93 -13.08 -12.23
CA ARG A 261 -12.56 -13.05 -10.90
C ARG A 261 -13.68 -12.03 -10.79
N VAL A 262 -13.45 -10.82 -11.30
CA VAL A 262 -14.44 -9.73 -11.24
C VAL A 262 -15.68 -10.07 -12.08
N PHE A 263 -15.52 -10.50 -13.31
CA PHE A 263 -16.65 -10.74 -14.21
C PHE A 263 -17.43 -12.01 -13.86
N THR A 264 -16.75 -13.09 -13.43
CA THR A 264 -17.45 -14.26 -12.87
C THR A 264 -18.34 -13.87 -11.69
N TYR A 265 -17.91 -12.92 -10.86
CA TYR A 265 -18.74 -12.40 -9.76
C TYR A 265 -19.92 -11.55 -10.27
N LEU A 266 -19.74 -10.78 -11.34
CA LEU A 266 -20.80 -9.99 -11.96
C LEU A 266 -21.82 -10.83 -12.76
N GLY A 267 -21.57 -12.14 -12.92
CA GLY A 267 -22.43 -13.02 -13.72
C GLY A 267 -22.16 -12.96 -15.22
N ASP A 268 -21.06 -12.34 -15.63
CA ASP A 268 -20.59 -12.35 -17.01
C ASP A 268 -19.70 -13.59 -17.22
N ASP A 269 -20.21 -14.57 -17.97
CA ASP A 269 -19.44 -15.72 -18.43
C ASP A 269 -18.56 -15.30 -19.62
N PHE A 270 -17.24 -15.42 -19.47
CA PHE A 270 -16.25 -15.22 -20.53
C PHE A 270 -15.99 -16.49 -21.34
#